data_AF-A0A7J0D9E8-F1
#
_entry.id   AF-A0A7J0D9E8-F1
#
_cell.length_a   1.000
_cell.length_b   1.000
_cell.length_c   1.000
_cell.angle_alpha   90.00
_cell.angle_beta   90.00
_cell.angle_gamma   90.00
#
_symmetry.space_group_name_H-M   'P 1'
#
loop_
_entity.id
_entity.type
_entity.pdbx_description
1 polymer ?
#
loop_
_entity_poly.entity_id
_entity_poly.type
_entity_poly.pdbx_seq_one_letter_code
_entity_poly.pdbx_strand_id
1 'polypeptide(L)'
;MGLKAEQRVEGGVVVVKPKPSKGLTSKAVDWFEKLIVKLMYDSSQPHQWLSGNFAPVSHETPPCKDVPVIGHLPESEEIREAEEMLINMKRRSNLDLPLKLAMSADDT
;
A
#
# COMPACT_ATOMS: atom_id res chain seq x y z
N MET A 1 -35.36 11.09 -12.27
CA MET A 1 -33.89 11.08 -12.12
C MET A 1 -33.53 11.95 -10.93
N GLY A 2 -33.14 11.36 -9.81
CA GLY A 2 -32.78 12.10 -8.59
C GLY A 2 -31.27 12.03 -8.38
N LEU A 3 -30.61 13.18 -8.44
CA LEU A 3 -29.18 13.34 -8.15
C LEU A 3 -28.94 13.02 -6.67
N LYS A 4 -28.07 12.05 -6.36
CA LYS A 4 -27.53 11.87 -5.02
C LYS A 4 -26.14 12.48 -4.98
N ALA A 5 -26.01 13.57 -4.23
CA ALA A 5 -24.73 14.14 -3.87
C ALA A 5 -24.01 13.17 -2.91
N GLU A 6 -22.91 12.57 -3.35
CA GLU A 6 -21.98 11.87 -2.49
C GLU A 6 -21.13 12.89 -1.74
N GLN A 7 -21.34 12.97 -0.43
CA GLN A 7 -20.56 13.81 0.47
C GLN A 7 -19.21 13.12 0.71
N ARG A 8 -18.16 13.59 0.02
CA ARG A 8 -16.77 13.16 0.27
C ARG A 8 -16.29 13.82 1.56
N VAL A 9 -15.83 13.01 2.51
CA VAL A 9 -15.04 13.49 3.65
C VAL A 9 -13.58 13.53 3.20
N GLU A 10 -12.89 14.65 3.46
CA GLU A 10 -11.45 14.79 3.28
C GLU A 10 -10.71 13.65 4.00
N GLY A 11 -9.92 12.85 3.26
CA GLY A 11 -9.18 11.70 3.80
C GLY A 11 -9.35 10.37 3.08
N GLY A 12 -10.07 10.31 1.95
CA GLY A 12 -10.04 9.16 1.03
C GLY A 12 -10.79 7.90 1.49
N VAL A 13 -11.32 7.87 2.71
CA VAL A 13 -12.19 6.78 3.17
C VAL A 13 -13.60 7.03 2.65
N VAL A 14 -13.96 6.36 1.55
CA VAL A 14 -15.34 6.28 1.07
C VAL A 14 -16.15 5.53 2.13
N VAL A 15 -17.00 6.25 2.86
CA VAL A 15 -17.94 5.64 3.81
C VAL A 15 -19.01 4.90 3.01
N VAL A 16 -18.70 3.65 2.65
CA VAL A 16 -19.70 2.72 2.15
C VAL A 16 -20.65 2.46 3.32
N LYS A 17 -21.88 2.94 3.21
CA LYS A 17 -22.98 2.52 4.09
C LYS A 17 -23.64 1.30 3.43
N PRO A 18 -23.16 0.06 3.68
CA PRO A 18 -23.90 -1.10 3.21
C PRO A 18 -25.30 -1.04 3.81
N LYS A 19 -26.32 -1.32 3.01
CA LYS A 19 -27.69 -1.53 3.51
C LYS A 19 -27.82 -3.02 3.77
N PRO A 20 -27.56 -3.52 4.99
CA PRO A 20 -27.57 -4.94 5.25
C PRO A 20 -29.00 -5.47 5.08
N SER A 21 -29.23 -6.24 4.02
CA SER A 21 -30.44 -7.05 3.87
C SER A 21 -30.29 -8.27 4.80
N LYS A 22 -30.52 -8.07 6.10
CA LYS A 22 -30.55 -9.15 7.11
C LYS A 22 -31.79 -10.04 6.93
N GLY A 23 -31.93 -10.70 5.79
CA GLY A 23 -32.98 -11.69 5.53
C GLY A 23 -32.69 -13.00 6.27
N LEU A 24 -33.73 -13.74 6.66
CA LEU A 24 -33.56 -15.07 7.28
C LEU A 24 -32.72 -16.02 6.41
N THR A 25 -32.76 -15.83 5.09
CA THR A 25 -31.99 -16.59 4.11
C THR A 25 -30.48 -16.44 4.29
N SER A 26 -29.97 -15.24 4.63
CA SER A 26 -28.52 -15.05 4.80
C SER A 26 -27.98 -15.78 6.03
N LYS A 27 -28.78 -15.87 7.10
CA LYS A 27 -28.42 -16.67 8.29
C LYS A 27 -28.40 -18.17 8.01
N ALA A 28 -29.32 -18.67 7.19
CA ALA A 28 -29.38 -20.08 6.82
C ALA A 28 -28.15 -20.48 5.98
N VAL A 29 -27.78 -19.65 5.01
CA VAL A 29 -26.59 -19.85 4.17
C VAL A 29 -25.31 -19.81 5.01
N ASP A 30 -25.18 -18.82 5.90
CA ASP A 30 -24.03 -18.71 6.82
C ASP A 30 -23.90 -19.93 7.75
N TRP A 31 -25.02 -20.48 8.25
CA TRP A 31 -24.99 -21.69 9.05
C TRP A 31 -24.57 -22.93 8.25
N PHE A 32 -25.05 -23.05 7.01
CA PHE A 32 -24.71 -24.17 6.13
C PHE A 32 -23.24 -24.13 5.70
N GLU A 33 -22.72 -22.95 5.34
CA GLU A 33 -21.31 -22.75 5.03
C GLU A 33 -20.43 -23.14 6.23
N LYS A 34 -20.77 -22.67 7.43
CA LYS A 34 -20.04 -23.04 8.66
C LYS A 34 -20.01 -24.54 8.91
N LEU A 35 -21.12 -25.23 8.65
CA LEU A 35 -21.19 -26.68 8.82
C LEU A 35 -20.29 -27.42 7.81
N ILE A 36 -20.27 -26.98 6.55
CA ILE A 36 -19.39 -27.56 5.52
C ILE A 36 -17.92 -27.28 5.84
N VAL A 37 -17.55 -26.04 6.13
CA VAL A 37 -16.17 -25.66 6.44
C VAL A 37 -15.66 -26.47 7.63
N LYS A 38 -16.47 -26.61 8.69
CA LYS A 38 -16.08 -27.37 9.88
C LYS A 38 -15.94 -28.88 9.64
N LEU A 39 -16.64 -29.43 8.64
CA LEU A 39 -16.49 -30.83 8.24
C LEU A 39 -15.24 -31.05 7.38
N MET A 40 -14.91 -30.09 6.51
CA MET A 40 -13.80 -30.21 5.56
C MET A 40 -12.45 -29.78 6.11
N TYR A 41 -12.43 -28.84 7.06
CA TYR A 41 -11.22 -28.21 7.54
C TYR A 41 -10.90 -28.64 8.97
N ASP A 42 -9.73 -29.26 9.13
CA ASP A 42 -9.18 -29.63 10.42
C ASP A 42 -8.43 -28.44 11.04
N SER A 43 -9.05 -27.79 12.03
CA SER A 43 -8.46 -26.67 12.75
C SER A 43 -7.32 -27.06 13.70
N SER A 44 -6.98 -28.34 13.82
CA SER A 44 -5.91 -28.81 14.70
C SER A 44 -4.51 -28.52 14.15
N GLN A 45 -4.40 -28.24 12.85
CA GLN A 45 -3.11 -27.95 12.22
C GLN A 45 -2.74 -26.46 12.33
N PRO A 46 -1.58 -26.12 12.92
CA PRO A 46 -1.15 -24.74 13.07
C PRO A 46 -0.87 -24.13 11.69
N HIS A 47 -1.51 -23.00 11.42
CA HIS A 47 -1.33 -22.25 10.18
C HIS A 47 -0.01 -21.48 10.27
N GLN A 48 1.06 -22.08 9.75
CA GLN A 48 2.42 -21.49 9.81
C GLN A 48 2.45 -20.06 9.26
N TRP A 49 1.66 -19.77 8.24
CA TRP A 49 1.54 -18.45 7.61
C TRP A 49 0.68 -17.43 8.38
N LEU A 50 -0.02 -17.83 9.44
CA LEU A 50 -0.77 -16.93 10.34
C LEU A 50 -0.16 -16.92 11.76
N SER A 51 1.12 -17.26 11.88
CA SER A 51 1.82 -17.35 13.16
C SER A 51 2.91 -16.29 13.30
N GLY A 52 3.23 -15.91 14.54
CA GLY A 52 4.26 -14.90 14.84
C GLY A 52 3.93 -13.54 14.22
N ASN A 53 4.91 -12.92 13.55
CA ASN A 53 4.76 -11.60 12.91
C ASN A 53 3.82 -11.59 11.69
N PHE A 54 3.38 -12.76 11.22
CA PHE A 54 2.40 -12.88 10.13
C PHE A 54 0.98 -13.08 10.65
N ALA A 55 0.80 -13.16 11.97
CA ALA A 55 -0.52 -13.23 12.57
C ALA A 55 -1.28 -11.91 12.34
N PRO A 56 -2.60 -11.97 12.11
CA PRO A 56 -3.40 -10.76 11.97
C PRO A 56 -3.41 -9.97 13.29
N VAL A 57 -3.23 -8.65 13.19
CA VAL A 57 -3.41 -7.75 14.33
C VAL A 57 -4.91 -7.68 14.62
N SER A 58 -5.30 -8.01 15.86
CA SER A 58 -6.71 -8.16 16.25
C SER A 58 -7.51 -6.85 16.25
N HIS A 59 -6.81 -5.72 16.26
CA HIS A 59 -7.38 -4.38 16.27
C HIS A 59 -6.66 -3.52 15.24
N GLU A 60 -7.38 -2.58 14.64
CA GLU A 60 -6.75 -1.56 13.82
C GLU A 60 -5.92 -0.61 14.70
N THR A 61 -4.71 -0.29 14.27
CA THR A 61 -3.85 0.68 14.96
C THR A 61 -4.43 2.08 14.75
N PRO A 62 -4.80 2.81 15.81
CA PRO A 62 -5.31 4.17 15.67
C PRO A 62 -4.22 5.11 15.12
N PRO A 63 -4.58 6.25 14.50
CA PRO A 63 -3.60 7.23 14.04
C PRO A 63 -2.68 7.66 15.19
N CYS A 64 -1.38 7.46 15.01
CA CYS A 64 -0.35 7.84 15.98
C CYS A 64 0.44 9.03 15.42
N LYS A 65 0.52 10.11 16.20
CA LYS A 65 1.39 11.25 15.91
C LYS A 65 2.73 11.05 16.60
N ASP A 66 3.79 11.61 16.01
CA ASP A 66 5.12 11.71 16.61
C ASP A 66 5.75 10.36 16.96
N VAL A 67 5.85 9.47 15.97
CA VAL A 67 6.57 8.20 16.10
C VAL A 67 8.05 8.50 16.44
N PRO A 68 8.62 7.86 17.47
CA PRO A 68 10.00 8.14 17.86
C PRO A 68 10.96 7.80 16.72
N VAL A 69 11.68 8.81 16.25
CA VAL A 69 12.74 8.68 15.25
C VAL A 69 14.08 8.60 15.96
N ILE A 70 14.87 7.59 15.61
CA ILE A 70 16.28 7.50 16.02
C ILE A 70 17.13 7.90 14.81
N GLY A 71 18.00 8.91 14.98
CA GLY A 71 18.81 9.46 13.89
C GLY A 71 18.19 10.71 13.26
N HIS A 72 18.50 10.97 11.99
CA HIS A 72 17.96 12.09 11.21
C HIS A 72 17.02 11.55 10.15
N LEU A 73 15.74 11.94 10.19
CA LEU A 73 14.80 11.69 9.10
C LEU A 73 14.91 12.90 8.14
N PRO A 74 15.46 12.73 6.94
CA PRO A 74 15.69 13.84 6.04
C PRO A 74 14.36 14.48 5.61
N GLU A 75 14.34 15.80 5.57
CA GLU A 75 13.17 16.50 5.03
C GLU A 75 13.10 16.31 3.51
N SER A 76 11.89 16.29 2.95
CA SER A 76 11.72 16.12 1.49
C SER A 76 12.46 17.20 0.69
N GLU A 77 12.64 18.38 1.27
CA GLU A 77 13.40 19.48 0.67
C GLU A 77 14.91 19.19 0.65
N GLU A 78 15.45 18.59 1.71
CA GLU A 78 16.86 18.17 1.78
C GLU A 78 17.15 17.04 0.77
N ILE A 79 16.21 16.11 0.59
CA ILE A 79 16.30 15.05 -0.44
C ILE A 79 16.28 15.68 -1.83
N ARG A 80 15.37 16.63 -2.08
CA ARG A 80 15.23 17.32 -3.37
C ARG A 80 16.50 18.09 -3.74
N GLU A 81 17.09 18.81 -2.79
CA GLU A 81 18.35 19.53 -3.01
C GLU A 81 19.51 18.59 -3.28
N ALA A 82 19.61 17.47 -2.56
CA ALA A 82 20.63 16.46 -2.81
C ALA A 82 20.49 15.81 -4.20
N GLU A 83 19.26 15.53 -4.65
CA GLU A 83 18.98 15.04 -5.99
C GLU A 83 19.36 16.06 -7.07
N GLU A 84 19.03 17.34 -6.87
CA GLU A 84 19.41 18.42 -7.80
C GLU A 84 20.92 18.63 -7.87
N MET A 85 21.63 18.53 -6.74
CA MET A 85 23.09 18.57 -6.70
C MET A 85 23.69 17.37 -7.44
N LEU A 86 23.15 16.17 -7.27
CA LEU A 86 23.60 14.98 -7.97
C LEU A 86 23.39 15.10 -9.49
N ILE A 87 22.21 15.58 -9.91
CA ILE A 87 21.88 15.85 -11.31
C ILE A 87 22.85 16.88 -11.90
N ASN A 88 23.13 17.96 -11.18
CA ASN A 88 24.05 19.00 -11.62
C ASN A 88 25.51 18.50 -11.68
N MET A 89 25.92 17.67 -10.72
CA MET A 89 27.24 17.03 -10.71
C MET A 89 27.39 16.06 -11.88
N LYS A 90 26.36 15.29 -12.20
CA LYS A 90 26.31 14.39 -13.36
C LYS A 90 26.33 15.14 -14.69
N ARG A 91 25.62 16.27 -14.77
CA ARG A 91 25.63 17.18 -15.93
C ARG A 91 27.01 17.80 -16.16
N ARG A 92 27.68 18.26 -15.10
CA ARG A 92 29.03 18.87 -15.17
C ARG A 92 30.12 17.85 -15.49
N SER A 93 29.95 16.61 -15.08
CA SER A 93 30.92 15.54 -15.32
C SER A 93 30.77 14.86 -16.69
N ASN A 94 29.82 15.28 -17.54
CA ASN A 94 29.54 14.66 -18.85
C ASN A 94 29.41 13.13 -18.79
N LEU A 95 29.07 12.58 -17.62
CA LEU A 95 29.02 11.16 -17.36
C LEU A 95 27.78 10.50 -17.99
N ASP A 96 26.92 11.28 -18.66
CA ASP A 96 25.79 10.88 -19.52
C ASP A 96 25.95 11.42 -20.95
N LEU A 97 27.15 11.46 -21.53
CA LEU A 97 27.19 11.45 -23.00
C LEU A 97 26.68 10.07 -23.45
N PRO A 98 25.49 9.96 -24.10
CA PRO A 98 25.21 8.76 -24.87
C PRO A 98 26.29 8.63 -25.93
N LEU A 99 26.70 7.39 -26.20
CA LEU A 99 27.66 6.90 -27.20
C LEU A 99 27.61 7.51 -28.62
N LYS A 100 26.75 8.50 -28.90
CA LYS A 100 26.60 9.18 -30.19
C LYS A 100 27.83 10.00 -30.62
N LEU A 101 28.75 10.35 -29.73
CA LEU A 101 29.97 11.08 -30.12
C LEU A 101 31.16 10.17 -30.46
N ALA A 102 31.08 8.86 -30.17
CA ALA A 102 32.13 7.90 -30.54
C ALA A 102 31.94 7.30 -31.95
N MET A 103 30.86 7.65 -32.66
CA MET A 103 30.54 7.15 -34.01
C MET A 103 30.80 8.17 -35.13
N SER A 104 31.50 9.27 -34.87
CA SER A 104 31.78 10.33 -35.87
C SER A 104 33.28 10.54 -36.15
N ALA A 105 34.15 9.63 -35.69
CA ALA A 105 35.59 9.73 -35.91
C ALA A 105 36.11 8.46 -36.60
N ASP A 106 35.51 8.08 -37.73
CA ASP A 106 36.02 7.05 -38.65
C ASP A 106 35.44 7.26 -40.06
N ASP A 107 35.50 8.50 -40.57
CA ASP A 107 35.35 8.77 -42.01
C ASP A 107 36.46 9.74 -42.42
N THR A 108 37.66 9.20 -42.68
CA THR A 108 38.68 9.79 -43.56
C THR A 108 39.48 8.66 -44.20
#